data_AF-A0A2A9HFC7-F1
#
_entry.id   AF-A0A2A9HFC7-F1
#
_cell.length_a   1.000
_cell.length_b   1.000
_cell.length_c   1.000
_cell.angle_alpha   90.00
_cell.angle_beta   90.00
_cell.angle_gamma   90.00
#
_symmetry.space_group_name_H-M   'P 1'
#
loop_
_entity.id
_entity.type
_entity.pdbx_description
1 polymer ?
#
loop_
_entity_poly.entity_id
_entity_poly.type
_entity_poly.pdbx_seq_one_letter_code
_entity_poly.pdbx_strand_id
1 'polypeptide(L)'
;MRYAVGMPAYQPEDLDPVERALLGVLSVGLPPSKAAGSDTFRVDHVTAVVVSLAETGERHAHLAEDGVRVTAEFRARLRAAVESLVEKGLVIQQAAGMPAAAGGYETGLQIDLVDPDEHPVVLDRYLSQLCMEELFNIPAVYPYLMERYSSSGEVWRRLREGGYARD
;
A
#
# COMPACT_ATOMS: atom_id res chain seq x y z
N MET A 1 -9.46 -2.39 37.30
CA MET A 1 -9.69 -3.22 36.11
C MET A 1 -10.54 -2.39 35.16
N ARG A 2 -9.91 -1.67 34.22
CA ARG A 2 -10.63 -0.85 33.23
C ARG A 2 -11.04 -1.76 32.09
N TYR A 3 -12.33 -1.78 31.75
CA TYR A 3 -12.86 -2.49 30.60
C TYR A 3 -12.10 -2.04 29.35
N ALA A 4 -11.54 -2.99 28.61
CA ALA A 4 -11.12 -2.74 27.24
C ALA A 4 -12.39 -2.35 26.47
N VAL A 5 -12.48 -1.07 26.09
CA VAL A 5 -13.44 -0.64 25.08
C VAL A 5 -13.14 -1.49 23.85
N GLY A 6 -14.07 -2.37 23.47
CA GLY A 6 -13.91 -3.18 22.27
C GLY A 6 -13.66 -2.23 21.11
N MET A 7 -12.49 -2.36 20.45
CA MET A 7 -12.24 -1.59 19.24
C MET A 7 -13.38 -1.89 18.25
N PRO A 8 -13.95 -0.87 17.59
CA PRO A 8 -14.97 -1.10 16.58
C PRO A 8 -14.44 -2.07 15.52
N ALA A 9 -15.21 -3.11 15.23
CA ALA A 9 -14.91 -4.04 14.16
C ALA A 9 -15.38 -3.41 12.84
N TYR A 10 -14.44 -2.90 12.05
CA TYR A 10 -14.72 -2.29 10.75
C TYR A 10 -14.99 -3.37 9.69
N GLN A 11 -15.85 -3.06 8.74
CA GLN A 11 -16.03 -3.77 7.47
C GLN A 11 -15.54 -2.90 6.29
N PRO A 12 -15.27 -3.47 5.11
CA PRO A 12 -14.82 -2.68 3.95
C PRO A 12 -15.75 -1.50 3.61
N GLU A 13 -17.07 -1.68 3.76
CA GLU A 13 -18.07 -0.63 3.54
C GLU A 13 -17.99 0.56 4.49
N ASP A 14 -17.34 0.40 5.65
CA ASP A 14 -17.12 1.48 6.62
C ASP A 14 -15.90 2.38 6.25
N LEU A 15 -15.15 1.99 5.22
CA LEU A 15 -13.93 2.66 4.77
C LEU A 15 -14.17 3.52 3.53
N ASP A 16 -13.48 4.66 3.48
CA ASP A 16 -13.38 5.48 2.27
C ASP A 16 -12.76 4.66 1.12
N PRO A 17 -13.13 4.91 -0.15
CA PRO A 17 -12.56 4.18 -1.28
C PRO A 17 -11.02 4.15 -1.32
N VAL A 18 -10.33 5.22 -0.91
CA VAL A 18 -8.85 5.25 -0.89
C VAL A 18 -8.30 4.38 0.26
N GLU A 19 -8.96 4.37 1.42
CA GLU A 19 -8.59 3.52 2.55
C GLU A 19 -8.74 2.04 2.21
N ARG A 20 -9.87 1.68 1.60
CA ARG A 20 -10.14 0.33 1.13
C ARG A 20 -9.13 -0.12 0.08
N ALA A 21 -8.85 0.75 -0.89
CA ALA A 21 -7.84 0.48 -1.91
C ALA A 21 -6.45 0.27 -1.29
N LEU A 22 -6.03 1.14 -0.37
CA LEU A 22 -4.74 1.03 0.30
C LEU A 22 -4.62 -0.26 1.12
N LEU A 23 -5.61 -0.59 1.96
CA LEU A 23 -5.60 -1.83 2.73
C LEU A 23 -5.60 -3.07 1.83
N GLY A 24 -6.36 -3.06 0.73
CA GLY A 24 -6.36 -4.14 -0.23
C GLY A 24 -5.01 -4.30 -0.93
N VAL A 25 -4.38 -3.21 -1.37
CA VAL A 25 -3.04 -3.22 -2.00
C VAL A 25 -1.97 -3.73 -1.03
N LEU A 26 -2.01 -3.31 0.25
CA LEU A 26 -1.10 -3.83 1.27
C LEU A 26 -1.27 -5.35 1.49
N SER A 27 -2.46 -5.88 1.30
CA SER A 27 -2.73 -7.33 1.37
C SER A 27 -2.13 -8.13 0.21
N VAL A 28 -1.85 -7.48 -0.94
CA VAL A 28 -1.27 -8.16 -2.12
C VAL A 28 0.15 -8.65 -1.85
N GLY A 29 0.87 -8.00 -0.92
CA GLY A 29 2.24 -8.38 -0.57
C GLY A 29 3.27 -7.98 -1.64
N LEU A 30 3.20 -6.72 -2.10
CA LEU A 30 4.16 -6.18 -3.06
C LEU A 30 5.59 -6.22 -2.48
N PRO A 31 6.62 -6.54 -3.29
CA PRO A 31 8.01 -6.35 -2.91
C PRO A 31 8.36 -4.86 -2.82
N PRO A 32 9.40 -4.49 -2.04
CA PRO A 32 9.97 -3.15 -2.09
C PRO A 32 10.34 -2.77 -3.52
N SER A 33 9.98 -1.58 -3.97
CA SER A 33 10.18 -1.10 -5.33
C SER A 33 11.66 -1.01 -5.70
N LYS A 34 12.53 -0.63 -4.75
CA LYS A 34 14.00 -0.64 -4.94
C LYS A 34 14.52 -2.05 -5.20
N ALA A 35 14.04 -3.03 -4.43
CA ALA A 35 14.42 -4.44 -4.58
C ALA A 35 13.84 -5.05 -5.87
N ALA A 36 12.67 -4.58 -6.31
CA ALA A 36 12.07 -4.94 -7.58
C ALA A 36 12.78 -4.31 -8.79
N GLY A 37 13.44 -3.16 -8.58
CA GLY A 37 14.05 -2.34 -9.64
C GLY A 37 13.00 -1.58 -10.47
N SER A 38 11.82 -1.31 -9.92
CA SER A 38 10.74 -0.63 -10.64
C SER A 38 9.79 0.10 -9.69
N ASP A 39 9.63 1.40 -9.93
CA ASP A 39 8.71 2.27 -9.18
C ASP A 39 7.24 1.90 -9.34
N THR A 40 6.89 1.03 -10.30
CA THR A 40 5.52 0.51 -10.46
C THR A 40 5.11 -0.49 -9.38
N PHE A 41 6.04 -0.87 -8.49
CA PHE A 41 5.77 -1.66 -7.28
C PHE A 41 5.53 -0.81 -6.03
N ARG A 42 5.71 0.52 -6.10
CA ARG A 42 5.44 1.38 -4.95
C ARG A 42 3.97 1.30 -4.56
N VAL A 43 3.69 1.24 -3.27
CA VAL A 43 2.32 1.14 -2.74
C VAL A 43 1.48 2.34 -3.16
N ASP A 44 2.04 3.54 -3.16
CA ASP A 44 1.33 4.76 -3.59
C ASP A 44 0.92 4.71 -5.06
N HIS A 45 1.83 4.26 -5.93
CA HIS A 45 1.55 4.05 -7.36
C HIS A 45 0.45 3.03 -7.58
N VAL A 46 0.57 1.83 -6.98
CA VAL A 46 -0.41 0.75 -7.16
C VAL A 46 -1.78 1.17 -6.62
N THR A 47 -1.80 1.86 -5.48
CA THR A 47 -3.04 2.40 -4.90
C THR A 47 -3.68 3.44 -5.83
N ALA A 48 -2.88 4.35 -6.41
CA ALA A 48 -3.37 5.35 -7.37
C ALA A 48 -3.99 4.70 -8.62
N VAL A 49 -3.35 3.66 -9.17
CA VAL A 49 -3.87 2.93 -10.33
C VAL A 49 -5.15 2.17 -9.98
N VAL A 50 -5.20 1.51 -8.83
CA VAL A 50 -6.39 0.78 -8.36
C VAL A 50 -7.56 1.73 -8.18
N VAL A 51 -7.36 2.87 -7.52
CA VAL A 51 -8.43 3.86 -7.33
C VAL A 51 -8.87 4.43 -8.69
N SER A 52 -7.94 4.73 -9.59
CA SER A 52 -8.28 5.21 -10.94
C SER A 52 -9.14 4.18 -11.69
N LEU A 53 -8.74 2.91 -11.69
CA LEU A 53 -9.49 1.83 -12.33
C LEU A 53 -10.87 1.61 -11.71
N ALA A 54 -10.99 1.73 -10.39
CA ALA A 54 -12.26 1.58 -9.69
C ALA A 54 -13.22 2.75 -9.95
N GLU A 55 -12.71 3.98 -10.02
CA GLU A 55 -13.51 5.20 -10.21
C GLU A 55 -13.89 5.43 -11.69
N THR A 56 -12.96 5.20 -12.61
CA THR A 56 -13.10 5.62 -14.02
C THR A 56 -12.94 4.48 -15.03
N GLY A 57 -12.42 3.32 -14.62
CA GLY A 57 -12.04 2.25 -15.54
C GLY A 57 -10.71 2.49 -16.27
N GLU A 58 -10.02 3.61 -16.01
CA GLU A 58 -8.75 3.97 -16.63
C GLU A 58 -7.60 3.99 -15.62
N ARG A 59 -6.37 3.69 -16.07
CA ARG A 59 -5.21 3.56 -15.16
C ARG A 59 -4.61 4.89 -14.70
N HIS A 60 -4.81 5.96 -15.45
CA HIS A 60 -3.94 7.14 -15.39
C HIS A 60 -4.55 8.35 -14.68
N ALA A 61 -5.79 8.26 -14.18
CA ALA A 61 -6.50 9.41 -13.62
C ALA A 61 -5.76 10.09 -12.45
N HIS A 62 -5.05 9.30 -11.63
CA HIS A 62 -4.28 9.80 -10.47
C HIS A 62 -2.76 9.76 -10.67
N LEU A 63 -2.30 9.61 -11.91
CA LEU A 63 -0.88 9.59 -12.28
C LEU A 63 -0.48 10.88 -12.99
N ALA A 64 0.79 11.26 -12.84
CA ALA A 64 1.42 12.31 -13.62
C ALA A 64 1.65 11.85 -15.07
N GLU A 65 2.09 12.78 -15.94
CA GLU A 65 2.29 12.52 -17.37
C GLU A 65 3.30 11.40 -17.67
N ASP A 66 4.23 11.10 -16.75
CA ASP A 66 5.16 9.99 -16.90
C ASP A 66 4.55 8.60 -16.64
N GLY A 67 3.29 8.56 -16.20
CA GLY A 67 2.58 7.31 -15.92
C GLY A 67 3.13 6.51 -14.75
N VAL A 68 3.99 7.10 -13.91
CA VAL A 68 4.61 6.45 -12.75
C VAL A 68 4.38 7.25 -11.49
N ARG A 69 4.69 8.55 -11.49
CA ARG A 69 4.52 9.40 -10.32
C ARG A 69 3.06 9.65 -10.04
N VAL A 70 2.70 9.65 -8.76
CA VAL A 70 1.36 10.00 -8.30
C VAL A 70 1.18 11.52 -8.29
N THR A 71 -0.01 12.00 -8.69
CA THR A 71 -0.33 13.43 -8.65
C THR A 71 -0.23 13.99 -7.22
N ALA A 72 0.00 15.30 -7.09
CA ALA A 72 0.06 15.94 -5.76
C ALA A 72 -1.28 15.83 -5.03
N GLU A 73 -2.39 15.94 -5.77
CA GLU A 73 -3.75 15.79 -5.25
C GLU A 73 -3.99 14.40 -4.67
N PHE A 74 -3.68 13.35 -5.42
CA PHE A 74 -3.87 11.99 -4.91
C PHE A 74 -2.91 11.66 -3.76
N ARG A 75 -1.68 12.20 -3.76
CA ARG A 75 -0.78 12.07 -2.60
C ARG A 75 -1.38 12.66 -1.32
N ALA A 76 -2.07 13.80 -1.41
CA ALA A 76 -2.76 14.38 -0.26
C ALA A 76 -3.93 13.49 0.21
N ARG A 77 -4.71 12.92 -0.73
CA ARG A 77 -5.77 11.94 -0.41
C ARG A 77 -5.21 10.70 0.28
N LEU A 78 -4.12 10.13 -0.25
CA LEU A 78 -3.48 8.95 0.30
C LEU A 78 -2.94 9.21 1.71
N ARG A 79 -2.34 10.38 1.94
CA ARG A 79 -1.90 10.79 3.28
C ARG A 79 -3.05 10.86 4.27
N ALA A 80 -4.16 11.50 3.89
CA ALA A 80 -5.35 11.58 4.73
C ALA A 80 -5.94 10.18 5.03
N ALA A 81 -5.92 9.27 4.05
CA ALA A 81 -6.34 7.88 4.24
C ALA A 81 -5.44 7.14 5.24
N VAL A 82 -4.11 7.30 5.15
CA VAL A 82 -3.18 6.71 6.13
C VAL A 82 -3.45 7.26 7.53
N GLU A 83 -3.58 8.58 7.67
CA GLU A 83 -3.86 9.23 8.97
C GLU A 83 -5.18 8.71 9.56
N SER A 84 -6.24 8.60 8.75
CA SER A 84 -7.53 8.07 9.20
C SER A 84 -7.46 6.58 9.57
N LEU A 85 -6.75 5.75 8.81
CA LEU A 85 -6.54 4.33 9.16
C LEU A 85 -5.75 4.15 10.45
N VAL A 86 -4.80 5.06 10.75
CA VAL A 86 -4.09 5.09 12.03
C VAL A 86 -5.04 5.45 13.17
N GLU A 87 -5.88 6.48 13.00
CA GLU A 87 -6.90 6.87 13.99
C GLU A 87 -7.90 5.74 14.26
N LYS A 88 -8.28 5.00 13.21
CA LYS A 88 -9.12 3.80 13.30
C LYS A 88 -8.42 2.60 13.96
N GLY A 89 -7.10 2.68 14.16
CA GLY A 89 -6.29 1.60 14.71
C GLY A 89 -6.14 0.39 13.78
N LEU A 90 -6.30 0.61 12.46
CA LEU A 90 -6.22 -0.44 11.43
C LEU A 90 -4.80 -0.60 10.88
N VAL A 91 -4.01 0.46 10.96
CA VAL A 91 -2.59 0.45 10.61
C VAL A 91 -1.76 1.21 11.65
N ILE A 92 -0.47 0.94 11.69
CA ILE A 92 0.51 1.79 12.38
C ILE A 92 1.48 2.35 11.36
N GLN A 93 1.78 3.65 11.49
CA GLN A 93 2.94 4.22 10.80
C GLN A 93 4.19 3.58 11.40
N GLN A 94 5.08 3.07 10.54
CA GLN A 94 6.41 2.71 11.00
C GLN A 94 7.15 4.01 11.34
N ALA A 95 7.68 4.10 12.55
CA ALA A 95 8.58 5.19 12.89
C ALA A 95 9.89 5.00 12.12
N ALA A 96 10.40 6.08 11.52
CA ALA A 96 11.71 6.09 10.87
C ALA A 96 12.76 5.50 11.83
N GLY A 97 13.43 4.43 11.41
CA GLY A 97 14.49 3.76 12.20
C GLY A 97 14.10 2.46 12.91
N MET A 98 12.87 1.94 12.76
CA MET A 98 12.60 0.52 12.99
C MET A 98 13.10 -0.29 11.78
N PRO A 99 13.63 -1.51 11.95
CA PRO A 99 14.26 -2.24 10.85
C PRO A 99 13.25 -2.57 9.74
N ALA A 100 13.18 -1.69 8.74
CA ALA A 100 12.88 -2.07 7.38
C ALA A 100 14.09 -2.86 6.84
N ALA A 101 13.82 -3.93 6.10
CA ALA A 101 14.87 -4.74 5.48
C ALA A 101 15.89 -3.85 4.73
N ALA A 102 17.17 -4.21 4.89
CA ALA A 102 18.35 -3.37 4.73
C ALA A 102 18.40 -2.38 3.53
N GLY A 103 18.76 -1.12 3.84
CA GLY A 103 19.38 -0.20 2.87
C GLY A 103 19.35 1.30 3.20
N GLY A 104 20.43 1.83 3.81
CA GLY A 104 21.00 3.19 3.63
C GLY A 104 20.17 4.47 3.89
N TYR A 105 20.61 5.29 4.85
CA TYR A 105 20.03 6.60 5.22
C TYR A 105 20.87 7.77 4.65
N GLU A 106 20.23 8.85 4.21
CA GLU A 106 20.84 10.18 4.07
C GLU A 106 20.12 11.19 4.98
N THR A 107 20.90 12.07 5.62
CA THR A 107 20.43 12.99 6.65
C THR A 107 20.11 14.35 6.04
N GLY A 108 18.82 14.67 5.91
CA GLY A 108 18.39 16.05 5.66
C GLY A 108 17.11 16.20 4.85
N LEU A 109 15.94 15.85 5.42
CA LEU A 109 14.63 16.41 5.07
C LEU A 109 13.59 15.92 6.08
N GLN A 110 13.42 16.67 7.17
CA GLN A 110 12.25 16.54 8.04
C GLN A 110 11.06 17.17 7.30
N ILE A 111 10.00 16.38 7.14
CA ILE A 111 8.80 16.67 6.35
C ILE A 111 9.01 16.49 4.84
N ASP A 112 9.47 15.31 4.44
CA ASP A 112 8.94 14.71 3.22
C ASP A 112 8.67 13.24 3.51
N LEU A 113 7.65 12.69 2.86
CA LEU A 113 7.18 11.32 3.09
C LEU A 113 8.36 10.34 3.07
N VAL A 114 8.60 9.69 4.22
CA VAL A 114 8.80 8.25 4.40
C VAL A 114 9.20 7.54 3.12
N ASP A 115 10.36 6.86 3.14
CA ASP A 115 10.88 6.04 2.04
C ASP A 115 9.72 5.42 1.22
N PRO A 116 9.68 5.54 -0.11
CA PRO A 116 8.58 4.96 -0.90
C PRO A 116 8.40 3.44 -0.70
N ASP A 117 9.37 2.76 -0.07
CA ASP A 117 9.29 1.37 0.38
C ASP A 117 8.81 1.19 1.84
N GLU A 118 8.82 2.24 2.66
CA GLU A 118 8.27 2.26 4.01
C GLU A 118 6.73 2.43 3.94
N HIS A 119 6.01 1.32 4.04
CA HIS A 119 4.55 1.32 4.06
C HIS A 119 4.01 1.06 5.48
N PRO A 120 2.80 1.54 5.81
CA PRO A 120 2.23 1.29 7.13
C PRO A 120 2.05 -0.22 7.37
N VAL A 121 2.18 -0.63 8.63
CA VAL A 121 1.94 -2.03 9.01
C VAL A 121 0.45 -2.21 9.25
N VAL A 122 -0.14 -3.15 8.52
CA VAL A 122 -1.54 -3.56 8.70
C VAL A 122 -1.68 -4.32 10.02
N LEU A 123 -2.51 -3.80 10.91
CA LEU A 123 -2.86 -4.46 12.17
C LEU A 123 -4.01 -5.46 11.98
N ASP A 124 -5.03 -5.06 11.22
CA ASP A 124 -6.16 -5.93 10.88
C ASP A 124 -5.97 -6.59 9.52
N ARG A 125 -5.28 -7.74 9.52
CA ARG A 125 -5.02 -8.52 8.31
C ARG A 125 -6.29 -9.10 7.69
N TYR A 126 -7.30 -9.37 8.49
CA TYR A 126 -8.55 -9.94 8.00
C TYR A 126 -9.33 -8.90 7.21
N LEU A 127 -9.49 -7.69 7.75
CA LEU A 127 -10.11 -6.58 7.04
C LEU A 127 -9.34 -6.21 5.77
N SER A 128 -8.01 -6.21 5.82
CA SER A 128 -7.16 -5.95 4.65
C SER A 128 -7.36 -6.99 3.55
N GLN A 129 -7.51 -8.27 3.90
CA GLN A 129 -7.86 -9.32 2.95
C GLN A 129 -9.26 -9.12 2.37
N LEU A 130 -10.27 -8.79 3.19
CA LEU A 130 -11.62 -8.51 2.69
C LEU A 130 -11.62 -7.33 1.71
N CYS A 131 -10.88 -6.25 2.01
CA CYS A 131 -10.71 -5.13 1.09
C CYS A 131 -10.09 -5.56 -0.24
N MET A 132 -9.08 -6.44 -0.22
CA MET A 132 -8.48 -6.99 -1.43
C MET A 132 -9.47 -7.84 -2.24
N GLU A 133 -10.28 -8.66 -1.57
CA GLU A 133 -11.33 -9.46 -2.21
C GLU A 133 -12.40 -8.58 -2.88
N GLU A 134 -12.80 -7.47 -2.24
CA GLU A 134 -13.70 -6.49 -2.88
C GLU A 134 -13.09 -5.85 -4.11
N LEU A 135 -11.79 -5.50 -4.08
CA LEU A 135 -11.10 -4.96 -5.25
C LEU A 135 -11.05 -5.97 -6.40
N PHE A 136 -10.91 -7.27 -6.11
CA PHE A 136 -10.98 -8.32 -7.12
C PHE A 136 -12.37 -8.49 -7.74
N ASN A 137 -13.42 -8.05 -7.07
CA ASN A 137 -14.78 -8.04 -7.64
C ASN A 137 -14.99 -6.90 -8.66
N ILE A 138 -14.05 -5.96 -8.78
CA ILE A 138 -14.13 -4.86 -9.76
C ILE A 138 -13.45 -5.30 -11.07
N PRO A 139 -14.19 -5.45 -12.19
CA PRO A 139 -13.65 -6.03 -13.44
C PRO A 139 -12.44 -5.29 -14.02
N ALA A 140 -12.37 -3.96 -13.85
CA ALA A 140 -11.26 -3.15 -14.33
C ALA A 140 -10.00 -3.31 -13.47
N VAL A 141 -10.16 -3.56 -12.16
CA VAL A 141 -9.07 -3.68 -11.19
C VAL A 141 -8.48 -5.08 -11.19
N TYR A 142 -9.31 -6.12 -11.31
CA TYR A 142 -8.90 -7.52 -11.20
C TYR A 142 -7.69 -7.88 -12.09
N PRO A 143 -7.67 -7.60 -13.42
CA PRO A 143 -6.53 -7.95 -14.26
C PRO A 143 -5.23 -7.27 -13.81
N TYR A 144 -5.32 -6.02 -13.36
CA TYR A 144 -4.17 -5.26 -12.90
C TYR A 144 -3.60 -5.83 -11.60
N LEU A 145 -4.44 -6.09 -10.60
CA LEU A 145 -3.97 -6.68 -9.34
C LEU A 145 -3.44 -8.10 -9.52
N MET A 146 -4.03 -8.91 -10.40
CA MET A 146 -3.51 -10.24 -10.72
C MET A 146 -2.13 -10.18 -11.40
N GLU A 147 -1.93 -9.22 -12.31
CA GLU A 147 -0.62 -8.97 -12.93
C GLU A 147 0.42 -8.56 -11.87
N ARG A 148 0.05 -7.67 -10.94
CA ARG A 148 0.91 -7.25 -9.83
C ARG A 148 1.22 -8.40 -8.88
N TYR A 149 0.25 -9.22 -8.51
CA TYR A 149 0.43 -10.40 -7.67
C TYR A 149 1.40 -11.40 -8.32
N SER A 150 1.21 -11.71 -9.60
CA SER A 150 2.08 -12.63 -10.34
C SER A 150 3.51 -12.09 -10.45
N SER A 151 3.66 -10.82 -10.83
CA SER A 151 4.97 -10.16 -10.96
C SER A 151 5.70 -10.07 -9.61
N SER A 152 4.95 -9.81 -8.53
CA SER A 152 5.49 -9.80 -7.16
C SER A 152 6.04 -11.16 -6.77
N GLY A 153 5.36 -12.26 -7.14
CA GLY A 153 5.83 -13.62 -6.89
C GLY A 153 7.21 -13.91 -7.49
N GLU A 154 7.43 -13.51 -8.74
CA GLU A 154 8.72 -13.66 -9.43
C GLU A 154 9.82 -12.80 -8.78
N VAL A 155 9.52 -11.55 -8.44
CA VAL A 155 10.47 -10.67 -7.74
C VAL A 155 10.84 -11.26 -6.39
N TRP A 156 9.86 -11.69 -5.60
CA TRP A 156 10.10 -12.31 -4.31
C TRP A 156 10.89 -13.61 -4.41
N ARG A 157 10.63 -14.44 -5.42
CA ARG A 157 11.41 -15.65 -5.69
C ARG A 157 12.89 -15.30 -5.93
N ARG A 158 13.16 -14.36 -6.83
CA ARG A 158 14.52 -13.87 -7.14
C ARG A 158 15.21 -13.28 -5.90
N LEU A 159 14.49 -12.50 -5.10
CA LEU A 159 15.04 -11.91 -3.87
C LEU A 159 15.42 -13.00 -2.85
N ARG A 160 14.56 -14.00 -2.64
CA ARG A 160 14.86 -15.13 -1.75
C ARG A 160 16.03 -15.98 -2.25
N GLU A 161 16.12 -16.23 -3.55
CA GLU A 161 17.27 -16.91 -4.18
C GLU A 161 18.57 -16.10 -3.98
N GLY A 162 18.48 -14.78 -4.02
CA GLY A 162 19.57 -13.84 -3.74
C GLY A 162 19.90 -13.63 -2.26
N GLY A 163 19.20 -14.30 -1.34
CA GLY A 163 19.47 -14.24 0.11
C GLY A 163 18.77 -13.10 0.87
N TYR A 164 17.82 -12.39 0.25
CA TYR A 164 17.00 -11.40 0.95
C TYR A 164 16.21 -12.05 2.10
N ALA A 165 16.24 -11.43 3.28
CA ALA A 165 15.61 -11.91 4.52
C ALA A 165 16.09 -13.28 5.03
N ARG A 166 17.31 -13.71 4.67
CA ARG A 166 18.03 -14.77 5.40
C ARG A 166 18.74 -14.14 6.60
N ASP A 167 17.99 -13.90 7.67
CA ASP A 167 18.52 -13.79 9.04
C ASP A 167 17.75 -14.78 9.93
#